data_AF-A0A1L9GW18-F1
#
_entry.id   AF-A0A1L9GW18-F1
#
_cell.length_a   1.000
_cell.length_b   1.000
_cell.length_c   1.000
_cell.angle_alpha   90.00
_cell.angle_beta   90.00
_cell.angle_gamma   90.00
#
_symmetry.space_group_name_H-M   'P 1'
#
loop_
_entity.id
_entity.type
_entity.pdbx_description
1 polymer ?
#
loop_
_entity_poly.entity_id
_entity_poly.type
_entity_poly.pdbx_seq_one_letter_code
_entity_poly.pdbx_strand_id
1 'polypeptide(L)'
;MEKRSIRKRYDRLAIVTTSTGAILLIISIIRGAMMLVAFASGIQIHTIRDVSFGVINFAFDFAIPFVGGIILIAAGMALLNIEFNSIKKNSVLEVRRSARNHEIRVTGKMLNDGDRKVLGMLSKDGLMLQSDIVSVSGFSKVKVHRIVRKLENAGLVKVSRFGITNRVVLVDSKSSAFNAKA
;
A
#
# COMPACT_ATOMS: atom_id res chain seq x y z
N MET A 1 4.57 -17.39 -4.70
CA MET A 1 5.98 -17.30 -4.26
C MET A 1 6.63 -15.95 -4.59
N GLU A 2 6.25 -15.29 -5.68
CA GLU A 2 6.82 -14.03 -6.16
C GLU A 2 6.78 -12.84 -5.17
N LYS A 3 5.70 -12.65 -4.42
CA LYS A 3 5.63 -11.57 -3.42
C LYS A 3 6.64 -11.71 -2.27
N ARG A 4 7.05 -12.94 -1.93
CA ARG A 4 8.06 -13.19 -0.88
C ARG A 4 9.48 -12.88 -1.35
N SER A 5 9.79 -13.11 -2.64
CA SER A 5 11.12 -12.81 -3.18
C SER A 5 11.33 -11.30 -3.35
N ILE A 6 10.27 -10.58 -3.73
CA ILE A 6 10.28 -9.12 -3.84
C ILE A 6 10.49 -8.48 -2.46
N ARG A 7 9.77 -8.92 -1.42
CA ARG A 7 9.98 -8.44 -0.04
C ARG A 7 11.42 -8.59 0.43
N LYS A 8 12.01 -9.78 0.28
CA LYS A 8 13.41 -10.01 0.67
C LYS A 8 14.41 -9.12 -0.07
N ARG A 9 14.05 -8.51 -1.20
CA ARG A 9 14.90 -7.54 -1.91
C ARG A 9 14.81 -6.17 -1.26
N TYR A 10 13.61 -5.70 -0.91
CA TYR A 10 13.41 -4.42 -0.23
C TYR A 10 14.04 -4.39 1.17
N ASP A 11 13.87 -5.44 1.97
CA ASP A 11 14.53 -5.55 3.28
C ASP A 11 16.05 -5.45 3.16
N ARG A 12 16.63 -6.16 2.19
CA ARG A 12 18.09 -6.12 1.93
C ARG A 12 18.54 -4.74 1.49
N LEU A 13 17.79 -4.07 0.61
CA LEU A 13 18.10 -2.71 0.17
C LEU A 13 18.00 -1.71 1.32
N ALA A 14 17.00 -1.81 2.19
CA ALA A 14 16.84 -0.94 3.35
C ALA A 14 17.98 -1.14 4.36
N ILE A 15 18.39 -2.39 4.62
CA ILE A 15 19.52 -2.69 5.50
C ILE A 15 20.83 -2.13 4.91
N VAL A 16 21.09 -2.36 3.62
CA VAL A 16 22.31 -1.88 2.95
C VAL A 16 22.37 -0.35 2.91
N THR A 17 21.25 0.33 2.62
CA THR A 17 21.20 1.80 2.59
C THR A 17 21.41 2.39 3.98
N THR A 18 20.79 1.81 5.01
CA THR A 18 20.97 2.26 6.40
C THR A 18 22.40 2.03 6.89
N SER A 19 23.00 0.86 6.60
CA SER A 19 24.38 0.57 7.00
C SER A 19 25.40 1.46 6.29
N THR A 20 25.20 1.72 5.00
CA THR A 20 26.05 2.65 4.21
C THR A 20 25.98 4.06 4.79
N GLY A 21 24.78 4.55 5.12
CA GLY A 21 24.62 5.86 5.75
C GLY A 21 25.30 5.95 7.12
N ALA A 22 25.23 4.89 7.93
CA ALA A 22 25.91 4.84 9.23
C ALA A 22 27.44 4.88 9.09
N ILE A 23 28.00 4.16 8.11
CA ILE A 23 29.44 4.19 7.82
C ILE A 23 29.88 5.60 7.42
N LEU A 24 29.13 6.27 6.55
CA LEU A 24 29.43 7.65 6.14
C LEU A 24 29.41 8.63 7.32
N LEU A 25 28.46 8.47 8.25
CA LEU A 25 28.42 9.29 9.47
C LEU A 25 29.65 9.06 10.35
N ILE A 26 30.07 7.81 10.54
CA ILE A 26 31.27 7.49 11.34
C ILE A 26 32.51 8.14 10.71
N ILE A 27 32.68 8.01 9.40
CA ILE A 27 33.80 8.62 8.66
C ILE A 27 33.76 10.15 8.80
N SER A 28 32.57 10.75 8.64
CA SER A 28 32.38 12.19 8.78
C SER A 28 32.74 12.67 10.19
N ILE A 29 32.28 11.98 11.24
CA ILE A 29 32.59 12.35 12.64
C ILE A 29 34.10 12.31 12.89
N ILE A 30 34.79 11.26 12.42
CA ILE A 30 36.25 11.15 12.57
C ILE A 30 36.98 12.27 11.83
N ARG A 31 36.57 12.57 10.59
CA ARG A 31 37.16 13.66 9.77
C ARG A 31 36.91 15.02 10.41
N GLY A 32 35.71 15.28 10.90
CA GLY A 32 35.35 16.51 11.60
C GLY A 32 36.15 16.69 12.89
N ALA A 33 36.33 15.62 13.67
CA ALA A 33 37.16 15.65 14.88
C ALA A 33 38.63 15.98 14.56
N MET A 34 39.21 15.37 13.53
CA MET A 34 40.57 15.69 13.09
C MET A 34 40.70 17.15 12.63
N MET A 35 39.68 17.68 11.95
CA MET A 35 39.67 19.09 11.55
C MET A 35 39.59 20.05 12.74
N LEU A 36 38.81 19.72 13.77
CA LEU A 36 38.75 20.51 15.00
C LEU A 36 40.10 20.54 15.72
N VAL A 37 40.80 19.40 15.78
CA VAL A 37 42.16 19.33 16.34
C VAL A 37 43.11 20.20 15.51
N ALA A 38 43.07 20.12 14.18
CA ALA A 38 43.89 20.94 13.30
C ALA A 38 43.63 22.45 13.48
N PHE A 39 42.37 22.83 13.68
CA PHE A 39 41.98 24.20 13.97
C PHE A 39 42.52 24.67 15.33
N ALA A 40 42.38 23.82 16.37
CA ALA A 40 42.87 24.11 17.72
C ALA A 40 44.39 24.23 17.80
N SER A 41 45.14 23.48 16.98
CA SER A 41 46.60 23.59 16.87
C SER A 41 47.08 24.86 16.15
N GLY A 42 46.17 25.69 15.63
CA GLY A 42 46.49 26.90 14.89
C GLY A 42 46.83 26.60 13.43
N ILE A 43 45.93 26.95 12.52
CA ILE A 43 46.20 26.84 11.08
C ILE A 43 47.07 28.04 10.67
N GLN A 44 48.31 27.79 10.29
CA GLN A 44 49.15 28.82 9.68
C GLN A 44 48.64 29.12 8.26
N ILE A 45 47.84 30.18 8.13
CA ILE A 45 47.33 30.63 6.83
C ILE A 45 48.39 31.52 6.19
N HIS A 46 49.02 31.04 5.13
CA HIS A 46 50.06 31.79 4.42
C HIS A 46 49.50 32.56 3.22
N THR A 47 48.41 32.07 2.60
CA THR A 47 47.78 32.71 1.43
C THR A 47 46.25 32.58 1.45
N ILE A 48 45.52 33.51 0.80
CA ILE A 48 44.05 33.47 0.62
C ILE A 48 43.58 32.17 -0.09
N ARG A 49 44.44 31.58 -0.93
CA ARG A 49 44.19 30.26 -1.55
C ARG A 49 44.06 29.14 -0.51
N ASP A 50 44.80 29.21 0.59
CA ASP A 50 44.75 28.18 1.65
C ASP A 50 43.39 28.15 2.34
N VAL A 51 42.75 29.32 2.47
CA VAL A 51 41.38 29.45 2.99
C VAL A 51 40.38 28.78 2.06
N SER A 52 40.49 29.02 0.74
CA SER A 52 39.62 28.37 -0.26
C SER A 52 39.77 26.85 -0.24
N PHE A 53 41.00 26.32 -0.19
CA PHE A 53 41.23 24.88 -0.13
C PHE A 53 40.71 24.28 1.18
N GLY A 54 40.85 24.99 2.31
CA GLY A 54 40.28 24.58 3.59
C GLY A 54 38.75 24.45 3.57
N VAL A 55 38.05 25.41 2.95
CA VAL A 55 36.58 25.37 2.81
C VAL A 55 36.13 24.23 1.91
N ILE A 56 36.83 23.99 0.80
CA ILE A 56 36.53 22.88 -0.12
C ILE A 56 36.73 21.54 0.61
N ASN A 57 37.87 21.36 1.28
CA ASN A 57 38.15 20.13 2.02
C ASN A 57 37.12 19.89 3.13
N PHE A 58 36.70 20.94 3.85
CA PHE A 58 35.60 20.82 4.81
C PHE A 58 34.30 20.32 4.17
N ALA A 59 33.93 20.87 3.02
CA ALA A 59 32.70 20.47 2.34
C ALA A 59 32.75 19.01 1.90
N PHE A 60 33.84 18.56 1.28
CA PHE A 60 33.97 17.21 0.73
C PHE A 60 34.30 16.14 1.78
N ASP A 61 35.15 16.45 2.76
CA ASP A 61 35.60 15.47 3.75
C ASP A 61 34.64 15.34 4.94
N PHE A 62 33.88 16.40 5.24
CA PHE A 62 32.98 16.43 6.38
C PHE A 62 31.52 16.62 5.98
N ALA A 63 31.17 17.76 5.38
CA ALA A 63 29.78 18.18 5.24
C ALA A 63 28.95 17.27 4.31
N ILE A 64 29.50 16.92 3.13
CA ILE A 64 28.82 16.07 2.14
C ILE A 64 28.59 14.64 2.70
N PRO A 65 29.61 13.94 3.25
CA PRO A 65 29.40 12.65 3.89
C PRO A 65 28.44 12.70 5.07
N PHE A 66 28.46 13.79 5.86
CA PHE A 66 27.55 13.96 6.99
C PHE A 66 26.09 14.02 6.53
N VAL A 67 25.78 14.97 5.66
CA VAL A 67 24.42 15.19 5.15
C VAL A 67 23.95 13.98 4.34
N GLY A 68 24.82 13.44 3.49
CA GLY A 68 24.54 12.23 2.70
C GLY A 68 24.24 11.02 3.59
N GLY A 69 24.99 10.83 4.67
CA GLY A 69 24.76 9.78 5.66
C GLY A 69 23.40 9.89 6.35
N ILE A 70 23.01 11.10 6.77
CA ILE A 70 21.68 11.35 7.38
C ILE A 70 20.56 11.01 6.39
N ILE A 71 20.68 11.48 5.13
CA ILE A 71 19.68 11.23 4.10
C ILE A 71 19.52 9.74 3.82
N LEU A 72 20.64 9.00 3.72
CA LEU A 72 20.62 7.54 3.48
C LEU A 72 19.94 6.77 4.61
N ILE A 73 20.23 7.14 5.86
CA ILE A 73 19.59 6.53 7.04
C ILE A 73 18.08 6.83 7.05
N ALA A 74 17.69 8.08 6.79
CA ALA A 74 16.28 8.47 6.72
C ALA A 74 15.54 7.70 5.60
N ALA A 75 16.16 7.56 4.43
CA ALA A 75 15.60 6.79 3.32
C ALA A 75 15.47 5.29 3.65
N GLY A 76 16.50 4.70 4.28
CA GLY A 76 16.47 3.32 4.74
C GLY A 76 15.36 3.07 5.77
N MET A 77 15.21 3.95 6.75
CA MET A 77 14.12 3.88 7.74
C MET A 77 12.74 4.05 7.09
N ALA A 78 12.59 4.97 6.13
CA ALA A 78 11.34 5.17 5.41
C ALA A 78 10.90 3.91 4.64
N LEU A 79 11.85 3.22 4.00
CA LEU A 79 11.59 1.96 3.31
C LEU A 79 11.07 0.88 4.28
N LEU A 80 11.67 0.74 5.47
CA LEU A 80 11.20 -0.20 6.50
C LEU A 80 9.80 0.16 7.02
N ASN A 81 9.49 1.45 7.20
CA ASN A 81 8.19 1.90 7.70
C ASN A 81 7.04 1.67 6.72
N ILE A 82 7.29 1.82 5.41
CA ILE A 82 6.29 1.53 4.36
C ILE A 82 5.85 0.05 4.40
N GLU A 83 6.75 -0.85 4.76
CA GLU A 83 6.47 -2.29 4.86
C GLU A 83 5.53 -2.63 6.04
N PHE A 84 5.79 -2.08 7.22
CA PHE A 84 4.99 -2.36 8.42
C PHE A 84 3.52 -1.93 8.27
N ASN A 85 3.29 -0.76 7.69
CA ASN A 85 1.93 -0.24 7.48
C ASN A 85 1.14 -1.06 6.45
N SER A 86 1.82 -1.63 5.45
CA SER A 86 1.19 -2.47 4.43
C SER A 86 0.77 -3.85 4.96
N ILE A 87 1.53 -4.43 5.90
CA ILE A 87 1.19 -5.71 6.54
C ILE A 87 -0.05 -5.57 7.42
N LYS A 88 -0.09 -4.53 8.26
CA LYS A 88 -1.20 -4.28 9.19
C LYS A 88 -2.53 -4.02 8.47
N LYS A 89 -2.48 -3.37 7.30
CA LYS A 89 -3.67 -3.11 6.49
C LYS A 89 -4.24 -4.39 5.86
N ASN A 90 -3.37 -5.30 5.41
CA ASN A 90 -3.79 -6.54 4.75
C ASN A 90 -4.38 -7.58 5.73
N SER A 91 -3.81 -7.72 6.93
CA SER A 91 -4.32 -8.66 7.93
C SER A 91 -5.71 -8.26 8.45
N VAL A 92 -5.97 -6.96 8.64
CA VAL A 92 -7.29 -6.45 9.03
C VAL A 92 -8.34 -6.67 7.93
N LEU A 93 -7.94 -6.52 6.66
CA LEU A 93 -8.80 -6.79 5.51
C LEU A 93 -9.16 -8.27 5.38
N GLU A 94 -8.21 -9.16 5.66
CA GLU A 94 -8.41 -10.61 5.58
C GLU A 94 -9.33 -11.12 6.70
N VAL A 95 -9.16 -10.63 7.93
CA VAL A 95 -10.06 -10.94 9.06
C VAL A 95 -11.49 -10.46 8.77
N ARG A 96 -11.65 -9.24 8.21
CA ARG A 96 -12.97 -8.73 7.81
C ARG A 96 -13.63 -9.55 6.71
N ARG A 97 -12.86 -10.03 5.72
CA ARG A 97 -13.37 -10.91 4.65
C ARG A 97 -13.82 -12.27 5.20
N SER A 98 -13.06 -12.87 6.10
CA SER A 98 -13.39 -14.16 6.70
C SER A 98 -14.66 -14.10 7.55
N ALA A 99 -14.83 -13.06 8.37
CA ALA A 99 -16.06 -12.85 9.14
C ALA A 99 -17.29 -12.65 8.24
N ARG A 100 -17.14 -11.88 7.15
CA ARG A 100 -18.22 -11.62 6.19
C ARG A 100 -18.60 -12.85 5.37
N ASN A 101 -17.61 -13.63 4.91
CA ASN A 101 -17.89 -14.88 4.19
C ASN A 101 -18.64 -15.87 5.09
N HIS A 102 -18.40 -15.83 6.41
CA HIS A 102 -19.18 -16.59 7.35
C HIS A 102 -20.64 -16.09 7.43
N GLU A 103 -20.85 -14.79 7.55
CA GLU A 103 -22.18 -14.16 7.57
C GLU A 103 -22.97 -14.42 6.27
N ILE A 104 -22.35 -14.30 5.10
CA ILE A 104 -22.96 -14.61 3.81
C ILE A 104 -23.35 -16.09 3.73
N ARG A 105 -22.56 -17.02 4.27
CA ARG A 105 -22.91 -18.45 4.29
C ARG A 105 -24.07 -18.75 5.23
N VAL A 106 -24.18 -18.04 6.35
CA VAL A 106 -25.28 -18.20 7.31
C VAL A 106 -26.58 -17.66 6.71
N THR A 107 -26.57 -16.42 6.20
CA THR A 107 -27.73 -15.81 5.52
C THR A 107 -28.10 -16.59 4.25
N GLY A 108 -27.09 -17.08 3.51
CA GLY A 108 -27.18 -17.98 2.35
C GLY A 108 -28.08 -19.20 2.55
N LYS A 109 -28.07 -19.77 3.76
CA LYS A 109 -28.88 -20.95 4.08
C LYS A 109 -30.37 -20.61 4.23
N MET A 110 -30.72 -19.38 4.63
CA MET A 110 -32.10 -18.91 4.77
C MET A 110 -32.71 -18.39 3.45
N LEU A 111 -31.94 -18.35 2.37
CA LEU A 111 -32.38 -17.89 1.06
C LEU A 111 -33.09 -19.01 0.28
N ASN A 112 -34.14 -18.63 -0.44
CA ASN A 112 -34.94 -19.55 -1.24
C ASN A 112 -34.18 -19.92 -2.53
N ASP A 113 -34.54 -21.01 -3.23
CA ASP A 113 -33.75 -21.53 -4.36
C ASP A 113 -33.56 -20.51 -5.50
N GLY A 114 -34.55 -19.65 -5.74
CA GLY A 114 -34.44 -18.55 -6.70
C GLY A 114 -33.41 -17.49 -6.30
N ASP A 115 -33.30 -17.20 -5.00
CA ASP A 115 -32.35 -16.22 -4.47
C ASP A 115 -30.91 -16.77 -4.54
N ARG A 116 -30.74 -18.06 -4.23
CA ARG A 116 -29.44 -18.76 -4.35
C ARG A 116 -28.93 -18.79 -5.78
N LYS A 117 -29.82 -19.02 -6.76
CA LYS A 117 -29.45 -19.04 -8.18
C LYS A 117 -28.86 -17.71 -8.64
N VAL A 118 -29.48 -16.58 -8.25
CA VAL A 118 -28.99 -15.23 -8.59
C VAL A 118 -27.69 -14.91 -7.86
N LEU A 119 -27.58 -15.27 -6.57
CA LEU A 119 -26.36 -15.06 -5.79
C LEU A 119 -25.18 -15.90 -6.31
N GLY A 120 -25.45 -17.12 -6.80
CA GLY A 120 -24.46 -17.99 -7.44
C GLY A 120 -23.92 -17.41 -8.75
N MET A 121 -24.77 -16.76 -9.54
CA MET A 121 -24.34 -16.04 -10.76
C MET A 121 -23.47 -14.84 -10.41
N LEU A 122 -23.88 -14.02 -9.44
CA LEU A 122 -23.11 -12.86 -8.98
C LEU A 122 -21.78 -13.25 -8.32
N SER A 123 -21.69 -14.44 -7.72
CA SER A 123 -20.44 -14.96 -7.14
C SER A 123 -19.41 -15.36 -8.20
N LYS A 124 -19.84 -15.73 -9.41
CA LYS A 124 -18.93 -16.12 -10.50
C LYS A 124 -18.29 -14.90 -11.17
N ASP A 125 -19.09 -13.90 -11.53
CA ASP A 125 -18.62 -12.74 -12.29
C ASP A 125 -18.33 -11.52 -11.40
N GLY A 126 -18.78 -11.53 -10.15
CA GLY A 126 -18.58 -10.47 -9.15
C GLY A 126 -19.41 -9.20 -9.38
N LEU A 127 -19.95 -9.01 -10.59
CA LEU A 127 -20.76 -7.89 -11.05
C LEU A 127 -21.60 -8.34 -12.24
N MET A 128 -22.89 -7.98 -12.26
CA MET A 128 -23.78 -8.31 -13.38
C MET A 128 -24.87 -7.25 -13.55
N LEU A 129 -25.33 -7.01 -14.78
CA LEU A 129 -26.47 -6.12 -15.01
C LEU A 129 -27.77 -6.87 -14.74
N GLN A 130 -28.79 -6.15 -14.27
CA GLN A 130 -30.09 -6.73 -13.98
C GLN A 130 -30.78 -7.31 -15.23
N SER A 131 -30.51 -6.72 -16.40
CA SER A 131 -30.89 -7.25 -17.71
C SER A 131 -30.27 -8.63 -17.98
N ASP A 132 -29.00 -8.79 -17.62
CA ASP A 132 -28.24 -10.02 -17.87
C ASP A 132 -28.69 -11.10 -16.88
N ILE A 133 -29.01 -10.72 -15.63
CA ILE A 133 -29.65 -11.64 -14.68
C ILE A 133 -30.95 -12.19 -15.26
N VAL A 134 -31.79 -11.36 -15.88
CA VAL A 134 -33.04 -11.81 -16.52
C VAL A 134 -32.76 -12.82 -17.62
N SER A 135 -31.85 -12.50 -18.54
CA SER A 135 -31.49 -13.36 -19.68
C SER A 135 -30.90 -14.70 -19.25
N VAL A 136 -29.99 -14.70 -18.26
CA VAL A 136 -29.26 -15.89 -17.83
C VAL A 136 -30.05 -16.74 -16.83
N SER A 137 -30.86 -16.12 -15.97
CA SER A 137 -31.63 -16.87 -14.95
C SER A 137 -32.92 -17.49 -15.48
N GLY A 138 -33.47 -16.97 -16.58
CA GLY A 138 -34.78 -17.33 -17.12
C GLY A 138 -35.96 -16.82 -16.27
N PHE A 139 -35.69 -15.94 -15.30
CA PHE A 139 -36.74 -15.34 -14.46
C PHE A 139 -37.35 -14.11 -15.11
N SER A 140 -38.62 -13.84 -14.84
CA SER A 140 -39.27 -12.60 -15.29
C SER A 140 -38.60 -11.37 -14.66
N LYS A 141 -38.64 -10.24 -15.37
CA LYS A 141 -38.10 -8.94 -14.89
C LYS A 141 -38.59 -8.58 -13.49
N VAL A 142 -39.87 -8.84 -13.20
CA VAL A 142 -40.50 -8.59 -11.89
C VAL A 142 -39.91 -9.49 -10.81
N LYS A 143 -39.70 -10.79 -11.10
CA LYS A 143 -39.11 -11.74 -10.15
C LYS A 143 -37.66 -11.37 -9.85
N VAL A 144 -36.86 -11.03 -10.86
CA VAL A 144 -35.49 -10.56 -10.67
C VAL A 144 -35.43 -9.29 -9.83
N HIS A 145 -36.33 -8.32 -10.07
CA HIS A 145 -36.39 -7.10 -9.25
C HIS A 145 -36.66 -7.40 -7.78
N ARG A 146 -37.62 -8.30 -7.48
CA ARG A 146 -37.91 -8.72 -6.10
C ARG A 146 -36.72 -9.42 -5.44
N ILE A 147 -36.05 -10.32 -6.16
CA ILE A 147 -34.88 -11.05 -5.64
C ILE A 147 -33.72 -10.08 -5.37
N VAL A 148 -33.39 -9.21 -6.32
CA VAL A 148 -32.30 -8.23 -6.18
C VAL A 148 -32.58 -7.28 -5.01
N ARG A 149 -33.81 -6.78 -4.88
CA ARG A 149 -34.20 -5.90 -3.77
C ARG A 149 -34.15 -6.61 -2.41
N LYS A 150 -34.52 -7.90 -2.36
CA LYS A 150 -34.40 -8.72 -1.15
C LYS A 150 -32.95 -8.95 -0.76
N LEU A 151 -32.08 -9.23 -1.74
CA LEU A 151 -30.63 -9.38 -1.54
C LEU A 151 -29.97 -8.06 -1.12
N GLU A 152 -30.44 -6.93 -1.64
CA GLU A 152 -29.99 -5.59 -1.27
C GLU A 152 -30.41 -5.24 0.16
N ASN A 153 -31.67 -5.49 0.52
CA ASN A 153 -32.18 -5.32 1.89
C ASN A 153 -31.45 -6.23 2.89
N ALA A 154 -31.00 -7.41 2.46
CA ALA A 154 -30.18 -8.32 3.25
C ALA A 154 -28.69 -7.90 3.30
N GLY A 155 -28.30 -6.80 2.65
CA GLY A 155 -26.92 -6.30 2.64
C GLY A 155 -25.94 -7.14 1.81
N LEU A 156 -26.41 -8.09 1.01
CA LEU A 156 -25.56 -9.03 0.26
C LEU A 156 -25.10 -8.45 -1.09
N VAL A 157 -25.89 -7.55 -1.67
CA VAL A 157 -25.61 -6.90 -2.95
C VAL A 157 -25.82 -5.39 -2.85
N LYS A 158 -25.09 -4.63 -3.65
CA LYS A 158 -25.32 -3.21 -3.89
C LYS A 158 -25.85 -3.01 -5.29
N VAL A 159 -26.87 -2.17 -5.42
CA VAL A 159 -27.45 -1.79 -6.70
C VAL A 159 -27.02 -0.36 -7.04
N SER A 160 -26.53 -0.15 -8.26
CA SER A 160 -26.25 1.18 -8.79
C SER A 160 -26.86 1.36 -10.17
N ARG A 161 -27.26 2.58 -10.50
CA ARG A 161 -27.84 2.87 -11.82
C ARG A 161 -26.74 2.83 -12.88
N PHE A 162 -26.99 2.14 -13.98
CA PHE A 162 -26.06 2.05 -15.12
C PHE A 162 -26.81 2.19 -16.44
N GLY A 163 -26.89 3.43 -16.93
CA GLY A 163 -27.68 3.76 -18.12
C GLY A 163 -29.17 3.47 -17.91
N ILE A 164 -29.73 2.61 -18.76
CA ILE A 164 -31.14 2.18 -18.76
C ILE A 164 -31.43 0.98 -17.83
N THR A 165 -30.39 0.37 -17.26
CA THR A 165 -30.50 -0.82 -16.40
C THR A 165 -29.81 -0.58 -15.07
N ASN A 166 -30.04 -1.48 -14.12
CA ASN A 166 -29.33 -1.45 -12.85
C ASN A 166 -28.17 -2.43 -12.89
N ARG A 167 -27.04 -2.00 -12.34
CA ARG A 167 -25.88 -2.83 -12.09
C ARG A 167 -25.98 -3.38 -10.67
N VAL A 168 -25.79 -4.69 -10.54
CA VAL A 168 -25.81 -5.40 -9.25
C VAL A 168 -24.40 -5.90 -8.97
N VAL A 169 -23.86 -5.52 -7.82
CA VAL A 169 -22.49 -5.86 -7.40
C VAL A 169 -22.53 -6.58 -6.07
N LEU A 170 -21.79 -7.68 -5.96
CA LEU A 170 -21.61 -8.37 -4.69
C LEU A 170 -20.80 -7.48 -3.73
N VAL A 171 -21.21 -7.36 -2.48
CA VAL A 171 -20.62 -6.41 -1.50
C VAL A 171 -19.14 -6.71 -1.15
N ASP A 172 -18.56 -7.80 -1.65
CA ASP A 172 -17.17 -8.18 -1.36
C ASP A 172 -16.19 -8.10 -2.55
N SER A 173 -16.64 -8.02 -3.80
CA SER A 173 -15.74 -8.30 -4.94
C SER A 173 -14.82 -7.13 -5.32
N LYS A 174 -15.32 -5.88 -5.45
CA LYS A 174 -14.52 -4.74 -5.96
C LYS A 174 -14.95 -3.34 -5.47
N SER A 175 -15.66 -3.23 -4.34
CA SER A 175 -16.16 -1.91 -3.87
C SER A 175 -15.04 -0.93 -3.44
N SER A 176 -13.80 -1.37 -3.25
CA SER A 176 -12.65 -0.51 -2.98
C SER A 176 -11.90 -0.02 -4.24
N ALA A 177 -12.24 -0.53 -5.43
CA ALA A 177 -11.61 -0.08 -6.69
C ALA A 177 -12.38 1.05 -7.39
N PHE A 178 -13.62 1.33 -6.97
CA PHE A 178 -14.51 2.24 -7.72
C PHE A 178 -14.78 3.60 -7.04
N ASN A 179 -14.46 3.76 -5.75
CA ASN A 179 -14.53 5.08 -5.08
C ASN A 179 -13.31 6.00 -5.38
N ALA A 180 -12.50 5.68 -6.40
CA ALA A 180 -11.34 6.49 -6.80
C ALA A 180 -11.55 7.29 -8.11
N LYS A 181 -12.77 7.29 -8.67
CA LYS A 181 -13.15 8.15 -9.80
C LYS A 181 -14.58 8.63 -9.63
N ALA A 182 -14.77 9.61 -8.75
CA ALA A 182 -15.87 10.56 -8.80
C ALA A 182 -15.29 11.92 -8.40
#